data_AF-A0A2E2UE59-F1
#
_entry.id   AF-A0A2E2UE59-F1
#
_cell.length_a   1.000
_cell.length_b   1.000
_cell.length_c   1.000
_cell.angle_alpha   90.00
_cell.angle_beta   90.00
_cell.angle_gamma   90.00
#
_symmetry.space_group_name_H-M   'P 1'
#
loop_
_entity.id
_entity.type
_entity.pdbx_description
1 polymer ?
#
loop_
_entity_poly.entity_id
_entity_poly.type
_entity_poly.pdbx_seq_one_letter_code
_entity_poly.pdbx_strand_id
1 'polypeptide(L)' 'MFNSYMTPAGKYSLTLGQKRHYNIPLQAESYTFIWDHVSEDQCADMVKFLKDDGFIIVDQKLDDANSPARDFSVTAYRK' A
#
# COMPACT_ATOMS: atom_id res chain seq x y z
N MET A 1 21.98 1.41 -13.70
CA MET A 1 20.66 2.01 -14.00
C MET A 1 19.99 2.28 -12.69
N PHE A 2 19.51 3.51 -12.49
CA PHE A 2 19.02 4.00 -11.21
C PHE A 2 17.77 3.20 -10.78
N ASN A 3 17.85 2.55 -9.61
CA ASN A 3 16.66 2.20 -8.82
C ASN A 3 16.04 3.53 -8.41
N SER A 4 15.12 4.06 -9.22
CA SER A 4 14.11 4.98 -8.73
C SER A 4 13.39 4.22 -7.63
N TYR A 5 13.76 4.50 -6.38
CA TYR A 5 13.10 3.96 -5.19
C TYR A 5 11.60 4.09 -5.43
N MET A 6 10.91 2.95 -5.60
CA MET A 6 9.47 2.86 -5.81
C MET A 6 8.79 3.45 -4.58
N THR A 7 8.64 4.76 -4.58
CA THR A 7 8.15 5.52 -3.44
C THR A 7 6.67 5.77 -3.69
N PRO A 8 5.81 5.46 -2.71
CA PRO A 8 4.40 5.77 -2.82
C PRO A 8 4.20 7.27 -3.03
N ALA A 9 3.27 7.62 -3.91
CA ALA A 9 2.80 8.99 -4.11
C ALA A 9 2.19 9.55 -2.81
N GLY A 10 1.63 8.69 -1.97
CA GLY A 10 1.12 9.06 -0.65
C GLY A 10 1.23 7.94 0.39
N LYS A 11 1.40 8.32 1.66
CA LYS A 11 1.38 7.42 2.81
C LYS A 11 0.61 8.06 3.96
N TYR A 12 -0.41 7.37 4.49
CA TYR A 12 -1.13 7.84 5.68
C TYR A 12 -1.28 6.74 6.74
N SER A 13 -1.22 7.15 8.01
CA SER A 13 -1.37 6.25 9.15
C SER A 13 -2.83 5.85 9.34
N LEU A 14 -3.07 4.59 9.67
CA LEU A 14 -4.43 4.13 9.94
C LEU A 14 -4.94 4.64 11.30
N THR A 15 -6.20 5.09 11.30
CA THR A 15 -6.94 5.38 12.53
C THR A 15 -7.26 4.11 13.33
N LEU A 16 -7.58 4.25 14.62
CA LEU A 16 -7.97 3.11 15.47
C LEU A 16 -9.18 2.35 14.90
N GLY A 17 -10.15 3.06 14.30
CA GLY A 17 -11.32 2.45 13.67
C GLY A 17 -10.93 1.57 12.48
N GLN A 18 -10.05 2.05 11.61
CA GLN A 18 -9.53 1.28 10.48
C GLN A 18 -8.71 0.08 10.92
N LYS A 19 -7.83 0.23 11.94
CA LYS A 19 -7.08 -0.92 12.48
C LYS A 19 -8.01 -2.02 12.97
N ARG A 20 -9.10 -1.68 13.67
CA ARG A 20 -10.12 -2.66 14.09
C ARG A 20 -10.82 -3.32 12.91
N HIS A 21 -11.20 -2.55 11.89
CA HIS A 21 -11.83 -3.08 10.68
C HIS A 21 -10.97 -4.15 9.99
N TYR A 22 -9.66 -3.90 9.90
CA TYR A 22 -8.70 -4.83 9.29
C TYR A 22 -8.09 -5.85 10.26
N ASN A 23 -8.59 -5.94 11.51
CA ASN A 23 -8.02 -6.80 12.56
C ASN A 23 -6.51 -6.60 12.80
N ILE A 24 -6.01 -5.37 12.61
CA ILE A 24 -4.62 -4.99 12.87
C ILE A 24 -4.44 -4.75 14.39
N PRO A 25 -3.38 -5.28 15.02
CA PRO A 25 -3.06 -4.98 16.41
C PRO A 25 -2.95 -3.47 16.65
N LEU A 26 -3.56 -2.95 17.72
CA LEU A 26 -3.62 -1.49 17.94
C LEU A 26 -2.23 -0.85 18.08
N GLN A 27 -1.29 -1.58 18.66
CA GLN A 27 0.10 -1.21 18.86
C GLN A 27 1.00 -1.38 17.63
N ALA A 28 0.52 -2.06 16.58
CA ALA A 28 1.28 -2.23 15.34
C ALA A 28 1.37 -0.91 14.57
N GLU A 29 2.51 -0.70 13.93
CA GLU A 29 2.71 0.39 12.96
C GLU A 29 1.93 0.04 11.68
N SER A 30 1.09 0.93 11.15
CA SER A 30 0.21 0.58 10.04
C SER A 30 -0.15 1.76 9.15
N TYR A 31 -0.17 1.52 7.85
CA TYR A 31 -0.37 2.54 6.83
C TYR A 31 -1.21 2.04 5.67
N THR A 32 -1.81 2.97 4.95
CA THR A 32 -2.14 2.77 3.54
C THR A 32 -1.15 3.55 2.70
N PHE A 33 -0.59 2.86 1.71
CA PHE A 33 0.31 3.40 0.71
C PHE A 33 -0.47 3.56 -0.59
N ILE A 34 -0.28 4.69 -1.28
CA ILE A 34 -0.90 4.99 -2.57
C ILE A 34 0.21 5.22 -3.59
N TRP A 35 0.07 4.61 -4.76
CA TRP A 35 0.88 4.89 -5.93
C TRP A 35 -0.02 5.29 -7.09
N ASP A 36 0.39 6.32 -7.82
CA ASP A 36 -0.33 6.86 -8.96
C ASP A 36 0.28 6.32 -10.25
N HIS A 37 -0.52 6.20 -11.31
CA HIS A 37 -0.07 5.78 -12.64
C HIS A 37 0.62 4.40 -12.69
N VAL A 38 0.06 3.43 -11.98
CA VAL A 38 0.67 2.09 -11.84
C VAL A 38 0.06 1.11 -12.84
N SER A 39 0.90 0.31 -13.52
CA SER A 39 0.41 -0.83 -14.30
C SER A 39 0.10 -2.03 -13.40
N GLU A 40 -0.68 -3.00 -13.90
CA GLU A 40 -0.96 -4.24 -13.15
C GLU A 40 0.31 -5.02 -12.81
N ASP A 41 1.28 -5.09 -13.72
CA ASP A 41 2.57 -5.75 -13.49
C ASP A 41 3.35 -5.08 -12.34
N GLN A 42 3.31 -3.75 -12.26
CA GLN A 42 3.96 -2.98 -11.21
C GLN A 42 3.28 -3.12 -9.84
N CYS A 43 1.98 -3.44 -9.80
CA CYS A 43 1.28 -3.67 -8.53
C CYS A 43 1.90 -4.85 -7.76
N ALA A 44 2.29 -5.91 -8.47
CA ALA A 44 2.93 -7.08 -7.85
C ALA A 44 4.30 -6.71 -7.24
N ASP A 45 5.07 -5.87 -7.92
CA ASP A 45 6.36 -5.38 -7.43
C ASP A 45 6.19 -4.50 -6.18
N MET A 46 5.16 -3.65 -6.12
CA MET A 46 4.87 -2.82 -4.94
C MET A 46 4.48 -3.65 -3.72
N VAL A 47 3.64 -4.67 -3.91
CA VAL A 47 3.27 -5.61 -2.84
C VAL A 47 4.51 -6.37 -2.36
N LYS A 48 5.37 -6.80 -3.29
CA LYS A 48 6.62 -7.49 -2.95
C LYS A 48 7.56 -6.57 -2.16
N PHE A 49 7.76 -5.33 -2.61
CA PHE A 49 8.57 -4.34 -1.92
C PHE A 49 8.14 -4.14 -0.46
N LEU A 50 6.83 -3.99 -0.22
CA LEU A 50 6.31 -3.84 1.14
C LEU A 50 6.53 -5.10 2.00
N LYS A 51 6.34 -6.29 1.43
CA LYS A 51 6.59 -7.55 2.13
C LYS A 51 8.08 -7.73 2.48
N ASP A 52 8.97 -7.37 1.56
CA ASP A 52 10.41 -7.41 1.77
C ASP A 52 10.85 -6.41 2.85
N ASP A 53 10.15 -5.28 3.00
CA ASP A 53 10.34 -4.30 4.10
C ASP A 53 9.69 -4.73 5.44
N GLY A 54 9.05 -5.91 5.47
CA GLY A 54 8.46 -6.51 6.68
C GLY A 54 7.02 -6.13 6.96
N PHE A 55 6.32 -5.51 6.00
CA PHE A 55 4.89 -5.24 6.12
C PHE A 55 4.03 -6.47 5.80
N ILE A 56 2.97 -6.63 6.58
CA ILE A 56 1.90 -7.61 6.40
C ILE A 56 0.74 -6.90 5.71
N ILE A 57 0.43 -7.32 4.50
CA ILE A 57 -0.65 -6.74 3.68
C ILE A 57 -2.01 -7.26 4.16
N VAL A 58 -2.98 -6.35 4.33
CA VAL A 58 -4.36 -6.70 4.75
C VAL A 58 -5.41 -6.34 3.70
N ASP A 59 -5.12 -5.39 2.82
CA ASP A 59 -6.03 -4.94 1.77
C ASP A 59 -5.21 -4.34 0.62
N GLN A 60 -5.70 -4.53 -0.60
CA GLN A 60 -5.13 -3.90 -1.81
C GLN A 60 -6.25 -3.57 -2.78
N LYS A 61 -6.22 -2.37 -3.36
CA LYS A 61 -7.23 -1.90 -4.31
C LYS A 61 -6.55 -1.20 -5.47
N LEU A 62 -6.95 -1.59 -6.67
CA LEU A 62 -6.61 -0.90 -7.91
C LEU A 62 -7.87 -0.18 -8.37
N ASP A 63 -7.89 1.15 -8.26
CA ASP A 63 -9.03 1.94 -8.73
C ASP A 63 -8.95 2.08 -10.25
N ASP A 64 -9.90 1.42 -10.92
CA ASP A 64 -9.98 1.34 -12.39
C ASP A 64 -10.92 2.42 -12.99
N ALA A 65 -11.32 3.39 -12.17
CA ALA A 65 -12.40 4.32 -12.52
C ALA A 65 -11.89 5.47 -13.42
N ASN A 66 -11.83 5.21 -14.73
CA ASN A 66 -11.87 6.22 -15.80
C ASN A 66 -10.77 7.32 -15.82
N SER A 67 -9.66 7.14 -15.11
CA SER A 67 -8.52 8.05 -15.19
C SER A 67 -7.38 7.38 -15.98
N PRO A 68 -6.66 8.09 -16.86
CA PRO A 68 -5.47 7.54 -17.54
C PRO A 68 -4.35 7.17 -16.56
N ALA A 69 -4.49 7.51 -15.28
CA ALA A 69 -3.72 7.04 -14.13
C ALA A 69 -4.57 6.05 -13.33
N ARG A 70 -4.14 4.79 -13.19
CA ARG A 70 -4.72 3.89 -12.18
C ARG A 70 -4.01 4.13 -10.86
N ASP A 71 -4.79 4.41 -9.83
CA ASP A 71 -4.26 4.55 -8.47
C ASP A 71 -4.30 3.18 -7.80
N PHE A 72 -3.15 2.76 -7.28
CA PHE A 72 -3.01 1.51 -6.54
C PHE A 72 -2.78 1.82 -5.07
N SER A 73 -3.66 1.32 -4.22
CA SER A 73 -3.56 1.47 -2.77
C SER A 73 -3.34 0.12 -2.09
N VAL A 74 -2.42 0.10 -1.13
CA VAL A 74 -2.12 -1.09 -0.31
C VAL A 74 -2.16 -0.72 1.16
N THR A 75 -3.02 -1.38 1.92
CA THR A 75 -3.08 -1.23 3.38
C THR A 75 -2.30 -2.35 4.03
N ALA A 76 -1.38 -1.99 4.92
CA ALA A 76 -0.48 -2.94 5.55
C ALA A 76 -0.05 -2.52 6.97
N TYR A 77 0.50 -3.45 7.73
CA TYR A 77 1.03 -3.20 9.06
C TYR A 77 2.31 -3.98 9.35
N ARG A 78 3.11 -3.50 10.32
CA ARG A 78 4.31 -4.17 10.83
C ARG A 78 4.18 -4.35 12.33
N LYS A 79 4.63 -5.50 12.83
CA LYS A 79 4.64 -5.84 14.25
C LYS A 79 5.85 -5.25 14.96
#